data_AF-A0A0F9G6B5-F1
#
_entry.id   AF-A0A0F9G6B5-F1
#
_cell.length_a   1.000
_cell.length_b   1.000
_cell.length_c   1.000
_cell.angle_alpha   90.00
_cell.angle_beta   90.00
_cell.angle_gamma   90.00
#
_symmetry.space_group_name_H-M   'P 1'
#
loop_
_entity.id
_entity.type
_entity.pdbx_description
1 polymer ?
#
loop_
_entity_poly.entity_id
_entity_poly.type
_entity_poly.pdbx_seq_one_letter_code
_entity_poly.pdbx_strand_id
1 'polypeptide(L)'
;MHLVVLILLLFLSVTKVNKSSITNVGWHYGPSVYFETPLLTYTDPELTASIRANVNFADDRYLNYYYGIAPQDSRAQRNEFNNQSGYAGADLSFGINFDTKKYWLGGFVKYHHLADSKQQQSPLVKKNSNVSLGFGIAWKFYTQQGN
;
A
#
# COMPACT_ATOMS: atom_id res chain seq x y z
N MET A 1 -23.62 -16.50 -0.91
CA MET A 1 -22.80 -15.44 -1.52
C MET A 1 -22.45 -14.43 -0.42
N HIS A 2 -21.33 -14.64 0.26
CA HIS A 2 -20.90 -13.71 1.32
C HIS A 2 -20.10 -12.59 0.66
N LEU A 3 -20.81 -11.49 0.39
CA LEU A 3 -20.19 -10.25 -0.05
C LEU A 3 -19.59 -9.56 1.18
N VAL A 4 -18.27 -9.43 1.22
CA VAL A 4 -17.58 -8.66 2.26
C VAL A 4 -17.14 -7.33 1.67
N VAL A 5 -17.82 -6.25 2.03
CA VAL A 5 -17.39 -4.88 1.76
C VAL A 5 -16.81 -4.32 3.04
N LEU A 6 -15.51 -4.00 3.03
CA LEU A 6 -14.84 -3.40 4.17
C LEU A 6 -14.43 -1.97 3.81
N ILE A 7 -14.94 -1.01 4.58
CA ILE A 7 -14.44 0.37 4.57
C ILE A 7 -13.41 0.45 5.71
N LEU A 8 -12.16 0.70 5.35
CA LEU A 8 -11.07 0.75 6.30
C LEU A 8 -10.47 2.16 6.30
N LEU A 9 -10.34 2.71 7.50
CA LEU A 9 -9.63 3.97 7.76
C LEU A 9 -8.34 3.59 8.50
N LEU A 10 -7.24 3.44 7.77
CA LEU A 10 -5.95 3.11 8.38
C LEU A 10 -5.21 4.40 8.69
N PHE A 11 -5.02 4.71 9.98
CA PHE A 11 -4.01 5.67 10.42
C PHE A 11 -2.74 4.90 10.76
N LEU A 12 -1.68 5.14 9.99
CA LEU A 12 -0.41 4.44 10.16
C LEU A 12 0.68 5.47 10.46
N SER A 13 1.38 5.26 11.56
CA SER A 13 2.61 5.98 11.83
C SER A 13 3.80 5.14 11.35
N VAL A 14 4.72 5.79 10.62
CA VAL A 14 5.92 5.13 10.12
C VAL A 14 7.10 5.51 10.99
N THR A 15 7.82 4.50 11.45
CA THR A 15 8.99 4.68 12.30
C THR A 15 10.21 4.05 11.63
N LYS A 16 11.27 4.85 11.49
CA LYS A 16 12.58 4.35 11.04
C LYS A 16 13.34 3.89 12.27
N VAL A 17 13.86 2.66 12.21
CA VAL A 17 14.71 2.09 13.26
C VAL A 17 16.12 1.93 12.71
N ASN A 18 17.07 2.61 13.33
CA ASN A 18 18.51 2.43 13.11
C ASN A 18 19.15 1.84 14.38
N LYS A 19 20.40 1.37 14.28
CA LYS A 19 21.14 0.76 15.41
C LYS A 19 21.24 1.63 16.67
N SER A 20 21.05 2.95 16.56
CA SER A 20 21.22 3.91 17.65
C SER A 20 20.09 4.95 17.78
N SER A 21 19.06 4.91 16.92
CA SER A 21 17.97 5.88 17.00
C SER A 21 16.66 5.34 16.45
N ILE A 22 15.56 5.83 17.03
CA ILE A 22 14.20 5.65 16.56
C ILE A 22 13.71 7.02 16.11
N THR A 23 13.31 7.15 14.86
CA THR A 23 12.83 8.44 14.31
C THR A 23 11.46 8.24 13.70
N ASN A 24 10.51 9.06 14.16
CA ASN A 24 9.18 9.12 13.58
C ASN A 24 9.26 9.81 12.21
N VAL A 25 8.89 9.08 11.16
CA VAL A 25 8.95 9.56 9.76
C VAL A 25 7.73 10.42 9.43
N GLY A 26 6.62 10.20 10.12
CA GLY A 26 5.36 10.92 9.90
C GLY A 26 4.17 9.99 10.02
N TRP A 27 3.02 10.45 9.52
CA TRP A 27 1.81 9.65 9.41
C TRP A 27 1.24 9.71 8.01
N HIS A 28 0.59 8.61 7.63
CA HIS A 28 -0.25 8.56 6.45
C HIS A 28 -1.59 7.89 6.79
N TYR A 29 -2.60 8.25 6.02
CA TYR A 29 -3.94 7.72 6.13
C TYR A 29 -4.53 7.52 4.74
N GLY A 30 -5.26 6.43 4.54
CA GLY A 30 -5.97 6.23 3.27
C GLY A 30 -7.31 5.53 3.46
N PRO A 31 -8.44 6.20 3.16
CA PRO A 31 -9.72 5.50 3.11
C PRO A 31 -9.68 4.48 1.98
N SER A 32 -10.12 3.27 2.28
CA SER A 32 -10.16 2.18 1.31
C SER A 32 -11.54 1.59 1.15
N VAL A 33 -11.89 1.25 -0.09
CA VAL A 33 -12.97 0.32 -0.39
C VAL A 33 -12.32 -1.01 -0.77
N TYR A 34 -12.72 -2.07 -0.08
CA TYR A 34 -12.29 -3.43 -0.35
C TYR A 34 -13.48 -4.32 -0.67
N PHE A 35 -13.37 -5.08 -1.75
CA PHE A 35 -14.34 -6.07 -2.18
C PHE A 35 -13.60 -7.38 -2.43
N GLU A 36 -14.16 -8.47 -1.92
CA GLU A 36 -13.67 -9.82 -2.13
C GLU A 36 -14.85 -10.73 -2.50
N THR A 37 -14.64 -11.58 -3.50
CA THR A 37 -15.62 -12.56 -3.95
C THR A 37 -14.96 -13.92 -4.12
N PRO A 38 -15.59 -15.01 -3.65
CA PRO A 38 -15.15 -16.33 -4.04
C PRO A 38 -15.42 -16.53 -5.54
N LEU A 39 -14.42 -17.07 -6.25
CA LEU A 39 -14.51 -17.52 -7.63
C LEU A 39 -14.84 -19.02 -7.70
N LEU A 40 -14.27 -19.81 -6.79
CA LEU A 40 -14.59 -21.22 -6.59
C LEU A 40 -14.72 -21.47 -5.08
N THR A 41 -15.87 -22.00 -4.68
CA THR A 41 -16.15 -22.36 -3.29
C THR A 41 -16.34 -23.87 -3.19
N TYR A 42 -15.25 -24.60 -2.93
CA TYR A 42 -15.29 -26.00 -2.49
C TYR A 42 -14.84 -26.04 -1.02
N THR A 43 -15.06 -27.17 -0.33
CA THR A 43 -14.59 -27.33 1.06
C THR A 43 -13.06 -27.22 1.18
N ASP A 44 -12.34 -27.50 0.09
CA ASP A 44 -10.90 -27.34 -0.14
C ASP A 44 -10.65 -27.72 -1.62
N PRO A 45 -10.21 -26.83 -2.55
CA PRO A 45 -9.70 -25.47 -2.35
C PRO A 45 -10.75 -24.35 -2.38
N GLU A 46 -10.41 -23.21 -1.80
CA GLU A 46 -11.12 -21.93 -1.94
C GLU A 46 -10.30 -20.97 -2.81
N LEU A 47 -10.91 -20.44 -3.87
CA LEU A 47 -10.29 -19.43 -4.73
C LEU A 47 -11.07 -18.12 -4.56
N THR A 48 -10.43 -17.06 -4.10
CA THR A 48 -11.03 -15.73 -3.98
C THR A 48 -10.35 -14.72 -4.88
N ALA A 49 -11.14 -13.80 -5.42
CA ALA A 49 -10.65 -12.60 -6.10
C ALA A 49 -11.00 -11.38 -5.26
N SER A 50 -10.09 -10.42 -5.22
CA SER A 50 -10.28 -9.17 -4.52
C SER A 50 -9.96 -7.96 -5.37
N ILE A 51 -10.64 -6.86 -5.07
CA ILE A 51 -10.34 -5.54 -5.60
C ILE A 51 -10.29 -4.56 -4.43
N ARG A 52 -9.30 -3.67 -4.43
CA ARG A 52 -9.11 -2.64 -3.43
C ARG A 52 -8.82 -1.31 -4.11
N ALA A 53 -9.59 -0.28 -3.77
CA ALA A 53 -9.28 1.09 -4.15
C ALA A 53 -8.98 1.90 -2.89
N ASN A 54 -7.86 2.64 -2.86
CA ASN A 54 -7.55 3.56 -1.78
C ASN A 54 -7.25 4.95 -2.33
N VAL A 55 -7.64 5.96 -1.56
CA VAL A 55 -7.17 7.34 -1.71
C VAL A 55 -6.19 7.55 -0.56
N ASN A 56 -5.05 8.18 -0.78
CA ASN A 56 -4.00 8.31 0.24
C ASN A 56 -3.77 9.78 0.61
N PHE A 57 -3.51 10.04 1.88
CA PHE A 57 -3.18 11.34 2.46
C PHE A 57 -2.01 11.15 3.44
N ALA A 58 -1.17 12.16 3.60
CA ALA A 58 -0.04 12.10 4.51
C ALA A 58 0.35 13.47 5.06
N ASP A 59 1.06 13.49 6.19
CA ASP A 59 1.70 14.72 6.67
C ASP A 59 2.90 15.13 5.82
N ASP A 60 3.25 16.40 5.96
CA ASP A 60 4.42 17.01 5.34
C ASP A 60 5.70 16.26 5.72
N ARG A 61 5.84 15.78 6.96
CA ARG A 61 7.01 14.99 7.40
C ARG A 61 7.16 13.70 6.59
N TYR A 62 6.10 12.92 6.44
CA TYR A 62 6.10 11.70 5.65
C TYR A 62 6.42 11.99 4.18
N LEU A 63 5.79 13.01 3.60
CA LEU A 63 6.00 13.36 2.19
C LEU A 63 7.40 13.91 1.92
N ASN A 64 7.96 14.70 2.83
CA ASN A 64 9.31 15.23 2.71
C ASN A 64 10.38 14.17 2.93
N TYR A 65 10.11 13.12 3.72
CA TYR A 65 11.04 12.01 3.87
C TYR A 65 11.34 11.30 2.54
N TYR A 66 10.32 11.17 1.67
CA TYR A 66 10.48 10.50 0.37
C TYR A 66 10.73 11.46 -0.80
N TYR A 67 10.10 12.63 -0.78
CA TYR A 67 10.05 13.54 -1.92
C TYR A 67 10.62 14.93 -1.63
N GLY A 68 11.04 15.20 -0.39
CA GLY A 68 11.64 16.46 0.02
C GLY A 68 13.11 16.55 -0.35
N ILE A 69 13.57 17.79 -0.57
CA ILE A 69 14.96 18.13 -0.83
C ILE A 69 15.26 19.34 0.04
N ALA A 70 16.10 19.15 1.06
CA ALA A 70 16.47 20.23 1.96
C ALA A 70 17.44 21.22 1.26
N PRO A 71 17.52 22.49 1.71
CA PRO A 71 18.40 23.50 1.12
C PRO A 71 19.86 23.03 0.97
N GLN A 72 20.39 22.34 1.98
CA GLN A 72 21.75 21.81 1.98
C GLN A 72 22.00 20.69 0.96
N ASP A 73 20.94 20.03 0.49
CA ASP A 73 21.00 18.94 -0.49
C ASP A 73 20.65 19.41 -1.92
N SER A 74 20.37 20.71 -2.08
CA SER A 74 20.01 21.33 -3.36
C SER A 74 21.22 21.41 -4.31
N ARG A 75 21.00 21.11 -5.60
CA ARG A 75 22.01 21.17 -6.68
C ARG A 75 21.37 21.70 -7.96
N ALA A 76 22.17 22.10 -8.95
CA ALA A 76 21.71 22.73 -10.19
C ALA A 76 20.60 21.98 -10.97
N GLN A 77 20.51 20.65 -10.85
CA GLN A 77 19.45 19.82 -11.48
C GLN A 77 18.44 19.24 -10.46
N ARG A 78 18.56 19.60 -9.18
CA ARG A 78 17.79 19.09 -8.05
C ARG A 78 17.57 20.24 -7.07
N ASN A 79 16.65 21.14 -7.40
CA ASN A 79 16.34 22.29 -6.57
C ASN A 79 15.67 21.86 -5.26
N GLU A 80 15.74 22.72 -4.24
CA GLU A 80 15.01 22.57 -3.00
C GLU A 80 13.52 22.31 -3.26
N PHE A 81 12.94 21.37 -2.51
CA PHE A 81 11.55 21.01 -2.65
C PHE A 81 10.96 20.61 -1.31
N ASN A 82 9.86 21.25 -0.92
CA ASN A 82 9.16 20.98 0.32
C ASN A 82 7.70 20.61 0.02
N ASN A 83 7.30 19.39 0.39
CA ASN A 83 5.92 18.95 0.32
C ASN A 83 5.12 19.42 1.52
N GLN A 84 3.92 19.91 1.25
CA GLN A 84 2.93 20.15 2.29
C GLN A 84 2.09 18.89 2.52
N SER A 85 1.57 18.74 3.73
CA SER A 85 0.60 17.69 4.07
C SER A 85 -0.62 17.72 3.16
N GLY A 86 -1.23 16.57 2.92
CA GLY A 86 -2.47 16.47 2.17
C GLY A 86 -2.49 15.24 1.29
N TYR A 87 -3.12 15.39 0.11
CA TYR A 87 -3.33 14.30 -0.82
C TYR A 87 -2.02 13.71 -1.33
N ALA A 88 -1.93 12.37 -1.32
CA ALA A 88 -0.75 11.59 -1.62
C ALA A 88 -0.95 10.55 -2.72
N GLY A 89 -2.00 10.72 -3.53
CA GLY A 89 -2.31 9.85 -4.65
C GLY A 89 -3.34 8.78 -4.32
N ALA A 90 -3.62 7.91 -5.28
CA ALA A 90 -4.59 6.82 -5.14
C ALA A 90 -4.00 5.55 -5.73
N ASP A 91 -4.46 4.41 -5.24
CA ASP A 91 -4.09 3.12 -5.79
C ASP A 91 -5.29 2.18 -5.94
N LEU A 92 -5.21 1.35 -6.97
CA LEU A 92 -6.16 0.30 -7.28
C LEU A 92 -5.40 -1.02 -7.33
N SER A 93 -5.86 -2.01 -6.60
CA SER A 93 -5.24 -3.33 -6.53
C SER A 93 -6.25 -4.41 -6.85
N PHE A 94 -5.81 -5.40 -7.62
CA PHE A 94 -6.52 -6.64 -7.90
C PHE A 94 -5.71 -7.79 -7.33
N GLY A 95 -6.38 -8.68 -6.58
CA GLY A 95 -5.75 -9.82 -5.93
C GLY A 95 -6.46 -11.12 -6.27
N ILE A 96 -5.71 -12.21 -6.26
CA ILE A 96 -6.23 -13.57 -6.31
C ILE A 96 -5.57 -14.36 -5.19
N ASN A 97 -6.38 -15.06 -4.40
CA ASN A 97 -5.93 -15.94 -3.34
C ASN A 97 -6.45 -17.35 -3.60
N PHE A 98 -5.55 -18.31 -3.58
CA PHE A 98 -5.84 -19.73 -3.58
C PHE A 98 -5.50 -20.29 -2.20
N ASP A 99 -6.55 -20.66 -1.47
CA ASP A 99 -6.42 -21.18 -0.12
C ASP A 99 -6.83 -22.64 -0.01
N THR A 100 -6.01 -23.42 0.68
CA THR A 100 -6.26 -24.83 0.96
C THR A 100 -5.99 -25.12 2.44
N LYS A 101 -6.29 -26.35 2.88
CA LYS A 101 -5.96 -26.78 4.24
C LYS A 101 -4.47 -26.81 4.53
N LYS A 102 -3.62 -26.94 3.50
CA LYS A 102 -2.16 -27.07 3.63
C LYS A 102 -1.41 -25.85 3.11
N TYR A 103 -1.83 -25.26 2.01
CA TYR A 103 -1.11 -24.20 1.32
C TYR A 103 -1.99 -22.98 1.14
N TRP A 104 -1.39 -21.81 1.30
CA TRP A 104 -1.94 -20.55 0.85
C TRP A 104 -1.02 -20.00 -0.25
N LEU A 105 -1.60 -19.63 -1.38
CA LEU A 105 -0.93 -18.94 -2.47
C LEU A 105 -1.71 -17.67 -2.77
N GLY A 106 -1.05 -16.53 -2.75
CA GLY A 106 -1.68 -15.24 -3.03
C GLY A 106 -0.88 -14.46 -4.04
N GLY A 107 -1.57 -13.69 -4.88
CA GLY A 107 -0.96 -12.79 -5.84
C GLY A 107 -1.75 -11.51 -5.95
N PHE A 108 -1.07 -10.40 -6.24
CA PHE A 108 -1.73 -9.13 -6.53
C PHE A 108 -0.99 -8.35 -7.61
N VAL A 109 -1.77 -7.53 -8.32
CA VAL A 109 -1.29 -6.42 -9.14
C VAL A 109 -1.90 -5.15 -8.56
N LYS A 110 -1.09 -4.09 -8.45
CA LYS A 110 -1.46 -2.80 -7.92
C LYS A 110 -1.02 -1.70 -8.87
N TYR A 111 -1.95 -0.88 -9.29
CA TYR A 111 -1.69 0.36 -10.00
C TYR A 111 -1.74 1.51 -9.00
N HIS A 112 -0.65 2.25 -8.89
CA HIS A 112 -0.55 3.46 -8.08
C HIS A 112 -0.47 4.67 -8.99
N HIS A 113 -1.27 5.69 -8.72
CA HIS A 113 -1.25 6.94 -9.43
C HIS A 113 -1.12 8.11 -8.46
N LEU A 114 -0.08 8.91 -8.67
CA LEU A 114 0.06 10.21 -8.03
C LEU A 114 -0.89 11.15 -8.78
N ALA A 115 -2.20 11.09 -8.54
CA ALA A 115 -3.15 11.95 -9.25
C ALA A 115 -2.99 13.40 -8.78
N ASP A 116 -2.36 14.29 -9.55
CA ASP A 116 -2.18 15.73 -9.23
C ASP A 116 -1.67 16.05 -7.81
N SER A 117 -1.00 15.09 -7.17
CA SER A 117 -0.43 15.25 -5.84
C SER A 117 0.74 16.23 -5.94
N LYS A 118 0.92 17.12 -4.95
CA LYS A 118 2.02 18.12 -4.92
C LYS A 118 3.41 17.50 -5.16
N GLN A 119 3.57 16.25 -4.76
CA GLN A 119 4.74 15.39 -4.93
C GLN A 119 5.17 15.28 -6.39
N GLN A 120 4.26 15.36 -7.36
CA GLN A 120 4.59 15.31 -8.80
C GLN A 120 5.57 16.41 -9.21
N GLN A 121 5.56 17.55 -8.50
CA GLN A 121 6.47 18.67 -8.78
C GLN A 121 7.87 18.44 -8.20
N SER A 122 8.07 17.39 -7.38
CA SER A 122 9.38 17.06 -6.84
C SER A 122 10.32 16.59 -7.96
N PRO A 123 11.55 17.12 -8.05
CA PRO A 123 12.59 16.62 -8.96
C PRO A 123 12.93 15.13 -8.77
N LEU A 124 12.49 14.52 -7.66
CA LEU A 124 12.68 13.10 -7.38
C LEU A 124 11.63 12.21 -8.06
N VAL A 125 10.50 12.76 -8.50
CA VAL A 125 9.46 12.00 -9.19
C VAL A 125 9.84 11.81 -10.65
N LYS A 126 10.01 10.55 -11.04
CA LYS A 126 10.31 10.17 -12.43
C LYS A 126 9.08 9.82 -13.25
N LYS A 127 8.02 9.32 -12.59
CA LYS A 127 6.78 8.84 -13.21
C LYS A 127 5.60 9.12 -12.28
N ASN A 128 4.48 9.55 -12.85
CA ASN A 128 3.26 9.88 -12.10
C ASN A 128 2.37 8.65 -11.85
N SER A 129 2.70 7.52 -12.46
CA SER A 129 2.06 6.24 -12.21
C SER A 129 3.08 5.12 -12.11
N ASN A 130 2.71 4.08 -11.36
CA ASN A 130 3.51 2.89 -11.17
C ASN A 130 2.61 1.66 -11.12
N VAL A 131 3.08 0.56 -11.71
CA VAL A 131 2.46 -0.76 -11.54
C VAL A 131 3.39 -1.59 -10.67
N SER A 132 2.83 -2.19 -9.63
CA SER A 132 3.51 -3.12 -8.74
C SER A 132 2.79 -4.46 -8.79
N LEU A 133 3.54 -5.55 -8.72
CA LEU A 133 3.00 -6.89 -8.59
C LEU A 133 3.71 -7.61 -7.46
N GLY A 134 3.01 -8.53 -6.81
CA GLY A 134 3.57 -9.32 -5.72
C GLY A 134 2.86 -10.67 -5.63
N PHE A 135 3.55 -11.66 -5.10
CA PHE A 135 2.98 -12.96 -4.82
C PHE A 135 3.61 -13.53 -3.54
N GLY A 136 2.91 -14.45 -2.91
CA GLY A 136 3.34 -15.09 -1.66
C GLY A 136 2.85 -16.53 -1.61
N ILE A 137 3.62 -17.35 -0.91
CA ILE A 137 3.32 -18.76 -0.65
C ILE A 137 3.52 -18.98 0.84
N ALA A 138 2.57 -19.64 1.49
CA ALA A 138 2.68 -20.05 2.87
C ALA A 138 2.26 -21.52 3.04
N TRP A 139 2.99 -22.24 3.88
CA TRP A 139 2.66 -23.61 4.27
C TRP A 139 2.03 -23.59 5.67
N LYS A 140 0.83 -24.17 5.79
CA LYS A 140 0.08 -24.32 7.03
C LYS A 140 0.43 -25.66 7.67
N PHE A 141 1.15 -25.61 8.78
CA PHE A 141 1.65 -26.80 9.49
C PHE A 141 0.62 -27.41 10.46
N TYR A 142 -0.37 -26.63 10.90
CA TYR A 142 -1.40 -27.08 11.82
C TYR A 142 -2.71 -26.34 11.53
N THR A 143 -3.78 -27.09 11.26
CA THR A 143 -5.14 -26.55 11.12
C THR A 143 -5.96 -27.17 12.24
N GLN A 144 -6.15 -26.45 13.34
CA GLN A 144 -7.15 -26.83 14.35
C GLN A 144 -8.52 -26.74 13.67
N GLN A 145 -9.19 -27.87 13.48
CA GLN A 145 -10.62 -27.85 13.17
C GLN A 145 -11.33 -27.35 14.43
N GLY A 146 -11.91 -26.15 14.36
CA GLY A 146 -12.87 -25.70 15.37
C GLY A 146 -14.03 -26.68 15.39
N ASN A 147 -14.24 -27.30 16.55
CA ASN A 147 -15.34 -28.22 16.84
C ASN A 147 -16.66 -27.44 16.96
#